data_AF-A0A259EXG9-F1
#
_entry.id   AF-A0A259EXG9-F1
#
_cell.length_a   1.000
_cell.length_b   1.000
_cell.length_c   1.000
_cell.angle_alpha   90.00
_cell.angle_beta   90.00
_cell.angle_gamma   90.00
#
_symmetry.space_group_name_H-M   'P 1'
#
loop_
_entity.id
_entity.type
_entity.pdbx_description
1 polymer ?
#
loop_
_entity_poly.entity_id
_entity_poly.type
_entity_poly.pdbx_seq_one_letter_code
_entity_poly.pdbx_strand_id
1 'polypeptide(L)'
;MPQLLDKTIEILGHRHLRGPNMWSYNPALEVLIDIGELEDYPSDLIPGFYDRLSKCLPSLHEHRCSYGEPGGFLKRVEEGTWPGHILEHLT
;
A
#
# COMPACT_ATOMS: atom_id res chain seq x y z
N MET A 1 5.79 -2.40 19.00
CA MET A 1 4.62 -1.51 19.13
C MET A 1 3.42 -2.38 19.44
N PRO A 2 3.07 -2.52 20.73
CA PRO A 2 1.96 -3.36 21.14
C PRO A 2 0.63 -2.98 20.48
N GLN A 3 0.44 -1.68 20.18
CA GLN A 3 -0.78 -1.07 19.68
C GLN A 3 -1.09 -1.29 18.19
N LEU A 4 -0.25 -2.02 17.46
CA LEU A 4 -0.50 -2.38 16.05
C LEU A 4 -0.60 -3.89 15.85
N LEU A 5 -0.31 -4.70 16.88
CA LEU A 5 -0.23 -6.16 16.77
C LEU A 5 -1.59 -6.83 16.67
N ASP A 6 -2.64 -6.15 17.12
CA ASP A 6 -4.04 -6.57 17.11
C ASP A 6 -4.83 -6.00 15.93
N LYS A 7 -4.26 -5.05 15.18
CA LYS A 7 -4.91 -4.41 14.03
C LYS A 7 -4.63 -5.20 12.75
N THR A 8 -5.68 -5.46 11.98
CA THR A 8 -5.61 -6.31 10.78
C THR A 8 -6.30 -5.65 9.59
N ILE A 9 -5.86 -6.02 8.37
CA ILE A 9 -6.59 -5.75 7.14
C ILE A 9 -7.42 -7.00 6.82
N GLU A 10 -8.72 -6.83 6.62
CA GLU A 10 -9.60 -7.92 6.20
C GLU A 10 -9.86 -7.85 4.69
N ILE A 11 -9.79 -9.01 4.03
CA ILE A 11 -10.17 -9.13 2.61
C ILE A 11 -11.65 -9.50 2.56
N LEU A 12 -12.50 -8.54 2.19
CA LEU A 12 -13.94 -8.73 2.09
C LEU A 12 -14.34 -9.44 0.79
N GLY A 13 -13.51 -9.31 -0.26
CA GLY A 13 -13.73 -10.00 -1.52
C GLY A 13 -12.60 -9.74 -2.51
N HIS A 14 -12.47 -10.62 -3.50
CA HIS A 14 -11.52 -10.42 -4.59
C HIS A 14 -12.09 -10.96 -5.91
N ARG A 15 -11.70 -10.34 -7.01
CA ARG A 15 -12.19 -10.69 -8.35
C ARG A 15 -11.11 -10.48 -9.40
N HIS A 16 -10.92 -11.48 -10.25
CA HIS A 16 -10.00 -11.35 -11.38
C HIS A 16 -10.75 -10.78 -12.59
N LEU A 17 -10.34 -9.60 -13.03
CA LEU A 17 -10.86 -8.89 -14.20
C LEU A 17 -9.97 -9.22 -15.41
N ARG A 18 -10.46 -10.05 -16.33
CA ARG A 18 -9.64 -10.66 -17.40
C ARG A 18 -9.43 -9.79 -18.65
N GLY A 19 -10.01 -8.60 -18.70
CA GLY A 19 -9.95 -7.70 -19.86
C GLY A 19 -10.31 -6.26 -19.45
N PRO A 20 -10.63 -5.38 -20.42
CA PRO A 20 -11.03 -4.00 -20.13
C PRO A 20 -12.13 -3.95 -19.08
N ASN A 21 -11.93 -3.13 -18.06
CA ASN A 21 -12.77 -3.06 -16.88
C ASN A 21 -12.92 -1.60 -16.40
N MET A 22 -13.60 -1.41 -15.27
CA MET A 22 -13.89 -0.08 -14.73
C MET A 22 -12.63 0.72 -14.35
N TRP A 23 -11.53 0.04 -14.03
CA TRP A 23 -10.29 0.66 -13.52
C TRP A 23 -9.21 0.81 -14.59
N SER A 24 -9.14 -0.14 -15.52
CA SER A 24 -8.07 -0.20 -16.53
C SER A 24 -8.50 -0.94 -17.80
N TYR A 25 -7.85 -0.61 -18.92
CA TYR A 25 -7.97 -1.38 -20.16
C TYR A 25 -7.29 -2.75 -20.08
N ASN A 26 -6.33 -2.91 -19.16
CA ASN A 26 -5.61 -4.16 -18.95
C ASN A 26 -6.30 -5.04 -17.91
N PRO A 27 -6.01 -6.36 -17.89
CA PRO A 27 -6.45 -7.23 -16.79
C PRO A 27 -5.99 -6.70 -15.43
N ALA A 28 -6.82 -6.88 -14.42
CA ALA A 28 -6.56 -6.40 -13.06
C ALA A 28 -7.11 -7.37 -12.01
N LEU A 29 -6.51 -7.37 -10.82
CA LEU A 29 -7.08 -7.99 -9.64
C LEU A 29 -7.78 -6.91 -8.82
N GLU A 30 -9.10 -7.02 -8.71
CA GLU A 30 -9.91 -6.17 -7.83
C GLU A 30 -9.98 -6.83 -6.46
N VAL A 31 -9.60 -6.11 -5.40
CA VAL A 31 -9.67 -6.59 -4.02
C VAL A 31 -10.42 -5.54 -3.20
N LEU A 32 -11.51 -5.96 -2.57
CA LEU A 32 -12.21 -5.15 -1.58
C LEU A 32 -11.65 -5.50 -0.20
N ILE A 33 -11.12 -4.49 0.48
CA ILE A 33 -10.51 -4.64 1.81
C ILE A 33 -11.19 -3.72 2.83
N ASP A 34 -11.15 -4.14 4.09
CA ASP A 34 -11.41 -3.29 5.25
C ASP A 34 -10.09 -3.11 6.00
N ILE A 35 -9.67 -1.85 6.19
CA ILE A 35 -8.45 -1.52 6.93
C ILE A 35 -8.73 -1.26 8.42
N GLY A 36 -10.01 -1.20 8.81
CA GLY A 36 -10.45 -1.09 10.20
C GLY A 36 -9.75 0.04 10.95
N GLU A 37 -9.24 -0.29 12.14
CA GLU A 37 -8.55 0.68 13.01
C GLU A 37 -7.23 1.20 12.44
N LEU A 38 -6.72 0.65 11.33
CA LEU A 38 -5.52 1.18 10.66
C LEU A 38 -5.79 2.50 9.92
N GLU A 39 -7.05 2.92 9.79
CA GLU A 39 -7.42 4.25 9.28
C GLU A 39 -6.71 5.37 10.05
N ASP A 40 -6.55 5.20 11.37
CA ASP A 40 -5.89 6.17 12.26
C ASP A 40 -4.35 6.05 12.26
N TYR A 41 -3.78 5.13 11.47
CA TYR A 41 -2.35 4.84 11.42
C TYR A 41 -1.81 4.87 9.97
N PRO A 42 -1.82 6.04 9.31
CA PRO A 42 -1.05 6.23 8.09
C PRO A 42 0.46 6.03 8.35
N SER A 43 1.21 5.77 7.28
CA SER A 43 2.61 5.35 7.37
C SER A 43 3.54 6.29 8.12
N ASP A 44 3.28 7.60 8.10
CA ASP A 44 4.04 8.64 8.80
C ASP A 44 3.82 8.60 10.32
N LEU A 45 2.65 8.13 10.78
CA LEU A 45 2.32 7.96 12.19
C LEU A 45 2.82 6.63 12.78
N ILE A 46 3.44 5.77 11.97
CA ILE A 46 4.02 4.50 12.41
C ILE A 46 5.54 4.65 12.52
N PRO A 47 6.11 4.84 13.74
CA PRO A 47 7.54 5.14 13.87
C PRO A 47 8.43 4.06 13.24
N GLY A 48 9.39 4.52 12.43
CA GLY A 48 10.36 3.68 11.72
C GLY A 48 9.75 2.78 10.62
N PHE A 49 8.50 3.01 10.20
CA PHE A 49 7.88 2.22 9.15
C PHE A 49 8.62 2.36 7.83
N TYR A 50 8.90 3.59 7.40
CA TYR A 50 9.68 3.88 6.19
C TYR A 50 11.01 3.11 6.16
N ASP A 51 11.79 3.20 7.24
CA ASP A 51 13.10 2.54 7.33
C ASP A 51 12.99 1.02 7.27
N ARG A 52 11.97 0.45 7.91
CA ARG A 52 11.75 -1.01 7.87
C ARG A 52 11.33 -1.45 6.48
N LEU A 53 10.39 -0.73 5.84
CA LEU A 53 9.89 -1.06 4.51
C LEU A 53 11.00 -0.99 3.45
N SER A 54 11.75 0.12 3.41
CA SER A 54 12.85 0.32 2.47
C SER A 54 13.99 -0.70 2.65
N LYS A 55 14.30 -1.08 3.89
CA LYS A 55 15.28 -2.14 4.17
C LYS A 55 14.79 -3.53 3.77
N CYS A 56 13.52 -3.83 4.00
CA CYS A 56 12.94 -5.13 3.64
C CYS A 56 12.78 -5.27 2.12
N LEU A 57 12.48 -4.19 1.41
CA LEU A 57 12.22 -4.18 -0.04
C LEU A 57 13.04 -3.07 -0.72
N PRO A 58 14.36 -3.26 -0.90
CA PRO A 58 15.25 -2.23 -1.45
C PRO A 58 14.93 -1.87 -2.91
N SER A 59 14.23 -2.74 -3.66
CA SER A 59 13.77 -2.41 -5.02
C SER A 59 12.74 -1.28 -5.07
N LEU A 60 12.10 -0.93 -3.94
CA LEU A 60 11.15 0.19 -3.89
C LEU A 60 11.79 1.55 -4.16
N HIS A 61 13.11 1.67 -4.08
CA HIS A 61 13.83 2.89 -4.49
C HIS A 61 13.70 3.20 -5.99
N GLU A 62 13.37 2.21 -6.82
CA GLU A 62 13.10 2.42 -8.25
C GLU A 62 11.59 2.53 -8.54
N HIS A 63 10.75 2.13 -7.58
CA HIS A 63 9.30 2.11 -7.73
C HIS A 63 8.72 3.52 -7.80
N ARG A 64 7.77 3.69 -8.72
CA ARG A 64 7.13 4.97 -9.00
C ARG A 64 5.70 4.93 -8.48
N CYS A 65 5.25 6.07 -7.97
CA CYS A 65 3.85 6.32 -7.60
C CYS A 65 3.34 7.51 -8.43
N SER A 66 2.38 8.28 -7.91
CA SER A 66 1.82 9.49 -8.53
C SER A 66 2.88 10.51 -8.98
N TYR A 67 4.01 10.58 -8.28
CA TYR A 67 5.13 11.48 -8.62
C TYR A 67 5.84 11.14 -9.93
N GLY A 68 5.70 9.91 -10.45
CA GLY A 68 6.30 9.52 -11.72
C GLY A 68 7.83 9.48 -11.74
N GLU A 69 8.51 9.64 -10.60
CA GLU A 69 9.97 9.61 -10.43
C GLU A 69 10.43 8.38 -9.64
N PRO A 70 11.68 7.88 -9.83
CA PRO A 70 12.23 6.81 -9.01
C PRO A 70 12.17 7.16 -7.51
N GLY A 71 11.68 6.24 -6.69
CA GLY A 71 11.53 6.45 -5.25
C GLY A 71 10.31 7.30 -4.89
N GLY A 72 9.50 7.72 -5.88
CA GLY A 72 8.28 8.48 -5.64
C GLY A 72 7.28 7.75 -4.74
N PHE A 73 7.25 6.41 -4.77
CA PHE A 73 6.45 5.64 -3.82
C PHE A 73 6.97 5.78 -2.38
N LEU A 74 8.28 5.62 -2.17
CA LEU A 74 8.89 5.76 -0.85
C LEU A 74 8.70 7.18 -0.29
N LYS A 75 8.81 8.20 -1.13
CA LYS A 75 8.47 9.59 -0.75
C LYS A 75 7.03 9.70 -0.26
N ARG A 76 6.08 9.06 -0.95
CA ARG A 76 4.67 9.04 -0.52
C ARG A 76 4.46 8.31 0.82
N VAL A 77 5.23 7.25 1.07
CA VAL A 77 5.23 6.53 2.35
C VAL A 77 5.80 7.42 3.47
N GLU A 78 6.83 8.22 3.20
CA GLU A 78 7.40 9.17 4.14
C GLU A 78 6.44 10.33 4.46
N GLU A 79 5.72 10.84 3.46
CA GLU A 79 4.71 11.90 3.61
C GLU A 79 3.46 11.46 4.37
N GLY A 80 3.17 10.15 4.38
CA GLY A 80 1.98 9.59 4.99
C GLY A 80 0.98 9.06 3.98
N THR A 81 0.69 7.77 4.06
CA THR A 81 -0.34 7.11 3.26
C THR A 81 -0.91 5.87 3.96
N TRP A 82 -2.13 5.48 3.56
CA TRP A 82 -2.87 4.39 4.21
C TRP A 82 -2.37 3.00 3.79
N PRO A 83 -2.49 1.99 4.67
CA PRO A 83 -2.08 0.62 4.37
C PRO A 83 -2.73 0.02 3.12
N GLY A 84 -3.96 0.42 2.78
CA GLY A 84 -4.60 -0.01 1.54
C GLY A 84 -3.86 0.44 0.28
N HIS A 85 -3.38 1.69 0.25
CA HIS A 85 -2.56 2.20 -0.85
C HIS A 85 -1.17 1.57 -0.87
N ILE A 86 -0.60 1.29 0.31
CA ILE A 86 0.68 0.56 0.39
C ILE A 86 0.52 -0.85 -0.21
N LEU A 87 -0.56 -1.56 0.15
CA LEU A 87 -0.85 -2.90 -0.37
C LEU A 87 -0.96 -2.92 -1.90
N GLU A 88 -1.58 -1.91 -2.51
CA GLU A 88 -1.67 -1.77 -3.98
C GLU A 88 -0.30 -1.76 -4.66
N HIS A 89 0.70 -1.15 -4.02
CA HIS A 89 2.05 -1.01 -4.58
C HIS A 89 2.98 -2.19 -4.27
N LEU A 90 2.57 -3.12 -3.41
CA LEU A 90 3.35 -4.29 -2.99
C LEU A 90 2.81 -5.58 -3.64
N THR A 91 3.15 -5.79 -4.91
CA THR A 91 2.78 -6.98 -5.70
C THR A 91 3.99 -7.76 -6.18
#